data_AF-A0A9N9G4W7-F1
#
_entry.id   AF-A0A9N9G4W7-F1
#
_cell.length_a   1.000
_cell.length_b   1.000
_cell.length_c   1.000
_cell.angle_alpha   90.00
_cell.angle_beta   90.00
_cell.angle_gamma   90.00
#
_symmetry.space_group_name_H-M   'P 1'
#
loop_
_entity.id
_entity.type
_entity.pdbx_description
1 polymer ?
#
loop_
_entity_poly.entity_id
_entity_poly.type
_entity_poly.pdbx_seq_one_letter_code
_entity_poly.pdbx_strand_id
1 'polypeptide(L)'
;MMIIHAALWSEDRKEERSLVINPSSIPGQTTGPTSSIMSLNPPLCIRTLVGHCTSSAYLLRDHTGQRGIYFIFQDLSVRIEGTYTLKFSFCDVRGLLSPSYEGFTKLRGDVAAEVYSAPFRVYSAKKFPGMTESTALSKAFASQGIKLTIRKDFRYQRVNNNDSLDQTNELATTSTSTPKLSDTSQEEIKRER
;
A
#
# COMPACT_ATOMS: atom_id res chain seq x y z
N MET A 1 -1.53 22.66 -12.09
CA MET A 1 -1.87 21.35 -11.51
C MET A 1 -0.66 20.90 -10.72
N MET A 2 -0.85 20.42 -9.49
CA MET A 2 0.24 20.02 -8.59
C MET A 2 0.36 18.51 -8.62
N ILE A 3 1.56 17.99 -8.90
CA ILE A 3 1.83 16.56 -9.02
C ILE A 3 3.08 16.22 -8.22
N ILE A 4 3.07 15.07 -7.56
CA ILE A 4 4.28 14.46 -6.99
C ILE A 4 4.57 13.15 -7.73
N HIS A 5 5.83 12.93 -8.08
CA HIS A 5 6.34 11.66 -8.57
C HIS A 5 7.19 10.97 -7.50
N ALA A 6 6.97 9.67 -7.30
CA ALA A 6 7.75 8.82 -6.42
C ALA A 6 8.77 7.99 -7.23
N ALA A 7 10.03 8.03 -6.82
CA ALA A 7 11.11 7.21 -7.36
C ALA A 7 11.77 6.40 -6.24
N LEU A 8 12.34 5.24 -6.58
CA LEU A 8 13.02 4.38 -5.61
C LEU A 8 14.51 4.65 -5.60
N TRP A 9 15.07 4.88 -4.43
CA TRP A 9 16.47 5.24 -4.22
C TRP A 9 17.12 4.27 -3.23
N SER A 10 18.45 4.19 -3.26
CA SER A 10 19.21 3.48 -2.24
C SER A 10 18.96 4.08 -0.85
N GLU A 11 19.21 3.28 0.19
CA GLU A 11 19.13 3.72 1.59
C GLU A 11 19.93 5.01 1.83
N ASP A 12 21.14 5.09 1.27
CA ASP A 12 22.05 6.25 1.35
C ASP A 12 21.62 7.45 0.49
N ARG A 13 20.55 7.34 -0.30
CA ARG A 13 20.01 8.38 -1.20
C ARG A 13 20.98 8.83 -2.31
N LYS A 14 22.00 8.03 -2.61
CA LYS A 14 23.01 8.35 -3.63
C LYS A 14 22.66 7.84 -5.02
N GLU A 15 21.97 6.71 -5.09
CA GLU A 15 21.71 6.02 -6.35
C GLU A 15 20.22 5.81 -6.55
N GLU A 16 19.75 6.08 -7.76
CA GLU A 16 18.42 5.68 -8.18
C GLU A 16 18.39 4.16 -8.42
N ARG A 17 17.44 3.47 -7.79
CA ARG A 17 17.23 2.02 -7.87
C ARG A 17 15.89 1.67 -8.52
N SER A 18 15.26 2.62 -9.20
CA SER A 18 14.02 2.44 -9.96
C SER A 18 14.16 1.43 -11.11
N LEU A 19 15.38 1.21 -11.63
CA LEU A 19 15.69 0.28 -12.71
C LEU A 19 16.80 -0.69 -12.30
N VAL A 20 16.65 -1.97 -12.63
CA VAL A 20 17.68 -3.00 -12.45
C VAL A 20 17.85 -3.76 -13.76
N ILE A 21 19.10 -4.09 -14.11
CA ILE A 21 19.41 -4.87 -15.31
C ILE A 21 18.91 -6.30 -15.14
N ASN A 22 18.17 -6.81 -16.13
CA ASN A 22 17.80 -8.21 -16.20
C ASN A 22 19.07 -9.05 -16.48
N PRO A 23 19.54 -9.90 -15.57
CA PRO A 23 20.76 -10.68 -15.77
C PRO A 23 20.67 -11.61 -16.99
N SER A 24 19.48 -12.10 -17.33
CA SER A 24 19.25 -12.94 -18.52
C SER A 24 19.41 -12.18 -19.85
N SER A 25 19.49 -10.85 -19.81
CA SER A 25 19.71 -10.00 -20.98
C SER A 25 21.17 -9.57 -21.16
N ILE A 26 22.05 -9.94 -20.22
CA ILE A 26 23.47 -9.64 -20.31
C ILE A 26 24.09 -10.64 -21.31
N PRO A 27 24.78 -10.18 -22.38
CA PRO A 27 25.46 -11.07 -23.30
C PRO A 27 26.50 -11.92 -22.55
N GLY A 28 26.31 -13.23 -22.53
CA GLY A 28 27.26 -14.15 -21.91
C GLY A 28 28.56 -14.22 -22.72
N GLN A 29 29.70 -13.97 -22.07
CA GLN A 29 30.98 -14.54 -22.51
C GLN A 29 30.90 -16.05 -22.27
N THR A 30 30.64 -16.82 -23.33
CA THR A 30 30.74 -18.28 -23.28
C THR A 30 32.22 -18.66 -23.24
N THR A 31 32.70 -19.19 -22.11
CA THR A 31 34.05 -19.77 -21.97
C THR A 31 34.10 -21.18 -22.58
N GLY A 32 33.81 -21.29 -23.88
CA GLY A 32 33.92 -22.53 -24.65
C GLY A 32 34.62 -22.28 -26.00
N PRO A 33 35.31 -23.28 -26.60
CA PRO A 33 36.28 -23.02 -27.67
C PRO A 33 35.68 -22.66 -29.04
N THR A 34 34.36 -22.57 -29.19
CA THR A 34 33.74 -22.37 -30.51
C THR A 34 32.56 -21.41 -30.44
N SER A 35 32.71 -20.30 -31.17
CA SER A 35 31.75 -19.22 -31.47
C SER A 35 31.25 -18.36 -30.29
N SER A 36 31.94 -17.24 -30.04
CA SER A 36 31.40 -16.07 -29.36
C SER A 36 30.50 -15.26 -30.30
N ILE A 37 29.19 -15.56 -30.32
CA ILE A 37 28.20 -14.66 -30.94
C ILE A 37 28.00 -13.49 -29.97
N MET A 38 28.56 -12.32 -30.29
CA MET A 38 28.29 -11.08 -29.56
C MET A 38 26.82 -10.68 -29.83
N SER A 39 25.96 -10.80 -28.82
CA SER A 39 24.61 -10.22 -28.88
C SER A 39 24.74 -8.69 -28.86
N LEU A 40 24.30 -8.02 -29.94
CA LEU A 40 24.30 -6.55 -30.08
C LEU A 40 23.14 -5.88 -29.33
N ASN A 41 22.26 -6.65 -28.68
CA ASN A 41 21.10 -6.09 -28.00
C ASN A 41 21.52 -5.51 -26.64
N PRO A 42 21.16 -4.24 -26.33
CA PRO A 42 21.45 -3.65 -25.03
C PRO A 42 20.71 -4.42 -23.92
N PRO A 43 21.31 -4.53 -22.72
CA PRO A 43 20.70 -5.21 -21.60
C PRO A 43 19.36 -4.58 -21.24
N LEU A 44 18.34 -5.42 -21.06
CA LEU A 44 16.99 -5.00 -20.71
C LEU A 44 16.95 -4.55 -19.25
N CYS A 45 16.54 -3.31 -19.02
CA CYS A 45 16.29 -2.79 -17.68
C CYS A 45 14.84 -3.03 -17.27
N ILE A 46 14.64 -3.60 -16.08
CA ILE A 46 13.33 -3.84 -15.49
C ILE A 46 13.07 -2.76 -14.42
N ARG A 47 11.85 -2.23 -14.40
CA ARG A 47 11.43 -1.31 -13.35
C ARG A 47 11.17 -2.03 -12.03
N THR A 48 11.88 -1.62 -10.99
CA THR A 48 11.82 -2.20 -9.64
C THR A 48 10.63 -1.68 -8.85
N LEU A 49 10.39 -0.36 -8.91
CA LEU A 49 9.20 0.28 -8.33
C LEU A 49 8.05 0.26 -9.34
N VAL A 50 6.93 -0.32 -8.97
CA VAL A 50 5.75 -0.47 -9.83
C VAL A 50 4.49 -0.02 -9.11
N GLY A 51 3.40 0.16 -9.88
CA GLY A 51 2.14 0.72 -9.41
C GLY A 51 2.00 2.19 -9.78
N HIS A 52 1.16 2.91 -9.03
CA HIS A 52 0.86 4.33 -9.21
C HIS A 52 1.95 5.21 -8.58
N CYS A 53 3.01 5.48 -9.35
CA CYS A 53 4.15 6.28 -8.91
C CYS A 53 3.91 7.80 -8.98
N THR A 54 2.75 8.25 -9.43
CA THR A 54 2.38 9.67 -9.48
C THR A 54 1.11 9.93 -8.69
N SER A 55 1.08 11.04 -7.97
CA SER A 55 -0.09 11.45 -7.17
C SER A 55 -0.42 12.91 -7.40
N SER A 56 -1.71 13.20 -7.53
CA SER A 56 -2.25 14.55 -7.59
C SER A 56 -2.54 15.08 -6.19
N ALA A 57 -2.67 16.40 -6.06
CA ALA A 57 -3.05 17.04 -4.82
C ALA A 57 -4.51 16.74 -4.43
N TYR A 58 -4.73 16.32 -3.18
CA TYR A 58 -6.05 16.17 -2.57
C TYR A 58 -6.21 17.16 -1.41
N LEU A 59 -7.33 17.88 -1.39
CA LEU A 59 -7.68 18.73 -0.24
C LEU A 59 -8.47 17.89 0.77
N LEU A 60 -7.82 17.50 1.86
CA LEU A 60 -8.39 16.61 2.87
C LEU A 60 -8.21 17.20 4.27
N ARG A 61 -8.94 16.63 5.22
CA ARG A 61 -8.72 16.80 6.65
C ARG A 61 -7.90 15.62 7.18
N ASP A 62 -6.94 15.88 8.06
CA ASP A 62 -6.24 14.81 8.76
C ASP A 62 -7.13 14.14 9.83
N HIS A 63 -6.54 13.21 10.57
CA HIS A 63 -7.18 12.55 11.71
C HIS A 63 -7.49 13.48 12.90
N THR A 64 -6.94 14.70 12.94
CA THR A 64 -7.23 15.72 13.95
C THR A 64 -8.26 16.75 13.46
N GLY A 65 -8.74 16.63 12.22
CA GLY A 65 -9.71 17.52 11.59
C GLY A 65 -9.10 18.72 10.86
N GLN A 66 -7.77 18.86 10.86
CA GLN A 66 -7.03 19.96 10.23
C GLN A 66 -6.96 19.79 8.72
N ARG A 67 -7.35 20.85 7.99
CA ARG A 67 -7.34 20.86 6.53
C ARG A 67 -5.91 21.04 6.00
N GLY A 68 -5.57 20.27 4.97
CA GLY A 68 -4.29 20.36 4.29
C GLY A 68 -4.34 19.79 2.87
N ILE A 69 -3.25 20.00 2.13
CA ILE A 69 -3.04 19.41 0.81
C ILE A 69 -2.21 18.14 0.99
N TYR A 70 -2.74 17.01 0.55
CA TYR A 70 -2.11 15.70 0.70
C TYR A 70 -1.90 15.06 -0.66
N PHE A 71 -0.79 14.34 -0.79
CA PHE A 71 -0.46 13.50 -1.94
C PHE A 71 -0.40 12.06 -1.44
N ILE A 72 -1.21 11.19 -2.03
CA ILE A 72 -1.45 9.85 -1.52
C ILE A 72 -0.90 8.82 -2.53
N PHE A 73 -0.10 7.90 -2.03
CA PHE A 73 0.50 6.80 -2.79
C PHE A 73 0.02 5.47 -2.20
N GLN A 74 -1.17 5.04 -2.63
CA GLN A 74 -1.83 3.84 -2.12
C GLN A 74 -1.43 2.54 -2.81
N ASP A 75 -0.74 2.64 -3.95
CA ASP A 75 -0.38 1.51 -4.78
C ASP A 75 1.07 1.66 -5.25
N LEU A 76 1.99 1.38 -4.33
CA LEU A 76 3.42 1.25 -4.62
C LEU A 76 3.86 -0.15 -4.25
N SER A 77 4.58 -0.79 -5.17
CA SER A 77 5.14 -2.13 -4.96
C SER A 77 6.60 -2.16 -5.42
N VAL A 78 7.45 -2.87 -4.68
CA VAL A 78 8.86 -3.04 -5.00
C VAL A 78 9.12 -4.52 -5.28
N ARG A 79 9.70 -4.82 -6.43
CA ARG A 79 9.89 -6.21 -6.90
C ARG A 79 11.07 -6.93 -6.24
N ILE A 80 12.11 -6.18 -5.89
CA ILE A 80 13.39 -6.73 -5.45
C ILE A 80 13.54 -6.48 -3.95
N GLU A 81 13.93 -7.51 -3.19
CA GLU A 81 14.20 -7.38 -1.76
C GLU A 81 15.42 -6.48 -1.50
N GLY A 82 15.38 -5.74 -0.41
CA GLY A 82 16.43 -4.77 -0.08
C GLY A 82 15.94 -3.68 0.86
N THR A 83 16.83 -2.75 1.19
CA THR A 83 16.49 -1.54 1.95
C THR A 83 16.58 -0.34 1.02
N TYR A 84 15.51 0.46 1.00
CA TYR A 84 15.37 1.56 0.06
C TYR A 84 14.77 2.78 0.73
N THR A 85 14.86 3.90 0.02
CA THR A 85 14.19 5.16 0.35
C THR A 85 13.34 5.59 -0.84
N LEU A 86 12.16 6.15 -0.60
CA LEU A 86 11.38 6.80 -1.66
C LEU A 86 11.79 8.27 -1.76
N LYS A 87 12.05 8.73 -2.99
CA LYS A 87 12.21 10.14 -3.32
C LYS A 87 10.91 10.66 -3.92
N PHE A 88 10.37 11.72 -3.35
CA PHE A 88 9.19 12.41 -3.84
C PHE A 88 9.62 13.74 -4.47
N SER A 89 9.41 13.87 -5.78
CA SER A 89 9.70 15.08 -6.54
C SER A 89 8.39 15.79 -6.84
N PHE A 90 8.26 17.02 -6.35
CA PHE A 90 7.09 17.88 -6.52
C PHE A 90 7.26 18.78 -7.74
N CYS A 91 6.25 18.79 -8.60
CA CYS A 91 6.22 19.59 -9.82
C CYS A 91 4.94 20.43 -9.86
N ASP A 92 5.09 21.74 -10.06
CA ASP A 92 3.98 22.61 -10.42
C ASP A 92 3.90 22.77 -11.94
N VAL A 93 2.95 22.07 -12.56
CA VAL A 93 2.78 22.12 -14.01
C VAL A 93 1.97 23.35 -14.49
N ARG A 94 1.59 24.28 -13.60
CA ARG A 94 0.93 25.54 -14.02
C ARG A 94 1.83 26.38 -14.93
N GLY A 95 3.13 26.41 -14.66
CA GLY A 95 4.11 27.16 -15.46
C GLY A 95 4.29 26.62 -16.88
N LEU A 96 3.96 25.35 -17.13
CA LEU A 96 4.04 24.73 -18.46
C LEU A 96 2.87 25.10 -19.38
N LEU A 97 1.77 25.56 -18.81
CA LEU A 97 0.54 25.89 -19.55
C LEU A 97 0.44 27.38 -19.87
N SER A 98 1.39 28.21 -19.41
CA SER A 98 1.49 29.60 -19.81
C SER A 98 2.34 29.68 -21.08
N PRO A 99 1.78 30.09 -22.24
CA PRO A 99 2.56 30.31 -23.44
C PRO A 99 3.33 31.63 -23.28
N SER A 100 4.41 31.62 -22.51
CA SER A 100 5.39 32.70 -22.57
C SER A 100 6.12 32.60 -23.90
N TYR A 101 6.07 33.68 -24.69
CA TYR A 101 6.72 33.83 -26.01
C TYR A 101 8.26 33.70 -25.98
N GLU A 102 8.85 33.51 -24.80
CA GLU A 102 10.28 33.32 -24.61
C GLU A 102 10.61 31.83 -24.43
N GLY A 103 11.00 31.19 -25.54
CA GLY A 103 11.85 30.00 -25.51
C GLY A 103 11.19 28.71 -25.01
N PHE A 104 10.73 27.90 -25.96
CA PHE A 104 10.34 26.48 -25.81
C PHE A 104 11.42 25.56 -25.18
N THR A 105 12.57 26.09 -24.77
CA THR A 105 13.75 25.35 -24.32
C THR A 105 13.94 25.32 -22.80
N LYS A 106 13.20 26.11 -22.01
CA LYS A 106 13.23 26.08 -20.52
C LYS A 106 11.99 25.49 -19.85
N LEU A 107 10.94 25.14 -20.61
CA LEU A 107 9.70 24.53 -20.11
C LEU A 107 9.84 23.00 -19.90
N ARG A 108 10.90 22.53 -19.22
CA ARG A 108 10.82 21.22 -18.57
C ARG A 108 10.23 21.48 -17.20
N GLY A 109 9.14 20.80 -16.86
CA GLY A 109 8.46 20.98 -15.57
C GLY A 109 9.47 20.94 -14.44
N ASP A 110 9.76 22.10 -13.88
CA ASP A 110 10.84 22.23 -12.92
C ASP A 110 10.42 21.52 -11.63
N VAL A 111 11.35 20.76 -11.06
CA VAL A 111 11.10 20.07 -9.79
C VAL A 111 11.25 21.12 -8.70
N ALA A 112 10.12 21.65 -8.24
CA ALA A 112 10.08 22.76 -7.30
C ALA A 112 10.53 22.36 -5.88
N ALA A 113 10.36 21.09 -5.51
CA ALA A 113 10.86 20.57 -4.24
C ALA A 113 11.06 19.05 -4.31
N GLU A 114 11.98 18.54 -3.49
CA GLU A 114 12.23 17.11 -3.36
C GLU A 114 12.33 16.72 -1.88
N VAL A 115 11.78 15.56 -1.53
CA VAL A 115 11.88 15.03 -0.17
C VAL A 115 12.08 13.51 -0.22
N TYR A 116 12.82 13.00 0.75
CA TYR A 116 13.09 11.58 0.90
C TYR A 116 12.31 11.01 2.09
N SER A 117 11.78 9.81 1.95
CA SER A 117 11.19 9.07 3.06
C SER A 117 12.24 8.63 4.09
N ALA A 118 11.78 8.07 5.21
CA ALA A 118 12.62 7.19 6.00
C ALA A 118 12.94 5.91 5.20
N PRO A 119 14.10 5.27 5.44
CA PRO A 119 14.40 3.97 4.86
C PRO A 119 13.36 2.91 5.26
N PHE A 120 13.03 2.03 4.32
CA PHE A 120 12.12 0.91 4.55
C PHE A 120 12.68 -0.36 3.92
N ARG A 121 12.28 -1.50 4.48
CA ARG A 121 12.77 -2.82 4.07
C ARG A 121 11.73 -3.57 3.26
N VAL A 122 12.14 -4.08 2.11
CA VAL A 122 11.38 -4.98 1.25
C VAL A 122 11.80 -6.41 1.58
N TYR A 123 10.84 -7.21 1.99
CA TYR A 123 11.07 -8.58 2.46
C TYR A 123 10.72 -9.59 1.36
N SER A 124 11.46 -10.69 1.30
CA SER A 124 10.98 -11.91 0.66
C SER A 124 9.75 -12.47 1.39
N ALA A 125 8.92 -13.25 0.68
CA ALA A 125 7.67 -13.79 1.20
C ALA A 125 7.83 -14.54 2.53
N LYS A 126 8.92 -15.29 2.71
CA LYS A 126 9.20 -16.06 3.94
C LYS A 126 9.57 -15.20 5.14
N LYS A 127 10.15 -14.02 4.90
CA LYS A 127 10.65 -13.10 5.95
C LYS A 127 9.68 -11.96 6.22
N PHE A 128 8.55 -11.91 5.51
CA PHE A 128 7.60 -10.83 5.61
C PHE A 128 6.86 -10.88 6.95
N PRO A 129 6.95 -9.83 7.80
CA PRO A 129 6.35 -9.83 9.14
C PRO A 129 4.81 -9.71 9.14
N GLY A 130 4.20 -9.67 7.95
CA GLY A 130 2.78 -9.36 7.79
C GLY A 130 2.53 -7.87 7.61
N MET A 131 1.30 -7.53 7.25
CA MET A 131 0.87 -6.15 7.08
C MET A 131 0.44 -5.56 8.43
N THR A 132 0.75 -4.28 8.65
CA THR A 132 0.28 -3.54 9.81
C THR A 132 -1.20 -3.13 9.65
N GLU A 133 -1.86 -2.78 10.76
CA GLU A 133 -3.17 -2.15 10.66
C GLU A 133 -3.09 -0.78 10.00
N SER A 134 -4.23 -0.31 9.50
CA SER A 134 -4.32 1.03 8.94
C SER A 134 -4.18 2.09 10.03
N THR A 135 -3.35 3.09 9.78
CA THR A 135 -3.15 4.22 10.69
C THR A 135 -4.42 5.07 10.82
N ALA A 136 -4.52 5.88 11.88
CA ALA A 136 -5.62 6.83 12.06
C ALA A 136 -5.74 7.78 10.86
N LEU A 137 -4.60 8.23 10.31
CA LEU A 137 -4.55 9.09 9.13
C LEU A 137 -5.13 8.39 7.88
N SER A 138 -4.75 7.13 7.64
CA SER A 138 -5.30 6.35 6.52
C SER A 138 -6.80 6.12 6.67
N LYS A 139 -7.29 5.83 7.88
CA LYS A 139 -8.72 5.68 8.17
C LYS A 139 -9.50 6.99 7.91
N ALA A 140 -8.95 8.14 8.34
CA ALA A 140 -9.55 9.46 8.11
C ALA A 140 -9.61 9.83 6.62
N PHE A 141 -8.57 9.52 5.84
CA PHE A 141 -8.59 9.76 4.39
C PHE A 141 -9.56 8.83 3.66
N ALA A 142 -9.67 7.56 4.09
CA ALA A 142 -10.64 6.65 3.52
C ALA A 142 -12.09 7.10 3.73
N SER A 143 -12.42 7.62 4.91
CA SER A 143 -13.76 8.19 5.17
C SER A 143 -14.09 9.42 4.33
N GLN A 144 -13.09 10.09 3.75
CA GLN A 144 -13.26 11.24 2.86
C GLN A 144 -13.32 10.84 1.37
N GLY A 145 -13.42 9.54 1.06
CA GLY A 145 -13.58 9.04 -0.30
C GLY A 145 -12.28 8.63 -1.00
N ILE A 146 -11.14 8.67 -0.32
CA ILE A 146 -9.90 8.10 -0.86
C ILE A 146 -9.99 6.57 -0.82
N LYS A 147 -9.74 5.92 -1.96
CA LYS A 147 -9.78 4.45 -2.10
C LYS A 147 -8.56 3.77 -1.45
N LEU A 148 -8.50 3.78 -0.12
CA LEU A 148 -7.49 3.07 0.66
C LEU A 148 -8.03 1.73 1.17
N THR A 149 -7.23 0.68 1.10
CA THR A 149 -7.55 -0.60 1.74
C THR A 149 -7.40 -0.47 3.25
N ILE A 150 -8.52 -0.42 3.98
CA ILE A 150 -8.51 -0.36 5.45
C ILE A 150 -8.45 -1.76 6.05
N ARG A 151 -7.46 -1.98 6.92
CA ARG A 151 -7.23 -3.22 7.65
C ARG A 151 -7.39 -2.95 9.15
N LYS A 152 -8.13 -3.82 9.84
CA LYS A 152 -8.25 -3.85 11.30
C LYS A 152 -7.39 -5.01 11.81
N ASP A 153 -6.50 -4.79 12.78
CA ASP A 153 -5.78 -5.92 13.38
C ASP A 153 -6.75 -6.74 14.23
N PHE A 154 -6.72 -8.06 14.07
CA PHE A 154 -7.47 -9.01 14.91
C PHE A 154 -6.54 -9.76 15.88
N ARG A 155 -5.25 -9.42 15.96
CA ARG A 155 -4.26 -10.20 16.72
C ARG A 155 -4.32 -10.12 18.25
N TYR A 156 -5.38 -9.58 18.85
CA TYR A 156 -5.62 -9.70 20.29
C TYR A 156 -7.11 -9.79 20.62
N GLN A 157 -7.66 -11.01 20.51
CA GLN A 157 -8.75 -11.43 21.39
C GLN A 157 -8.74 -12.95 21.57
N ARG A 158 -7.59 -13.51 21.96
CA ARG A 158 -7.60 -14.79 22.68
C ARG A 158 -7.75 -14.42 24.15
N VAL A 159 -9.00 -14.25 24.58
CA VAL A 159 -9.35 -14.22 26.01
C VAL A 159 -8.93 -15.57 26.56
N ASN A 160 -7.85 -15.61 27.33
CA ASN A 160 -7.56 -16.70 28.25
C ASN A 160 -8.67 -16.68 29.31
N ASN A 161 -9.73 -17.45 29.06
CA ASN A 161 -10.62 -17.92 30.11
C ASN A 161 -10.62 -19.45 30.01
N ASN A 162 -9.97 -20.06 31.00
CA ASN A 162 -10.34 -21.32 31.67
C ASN A 162 -9.14 -22.25 31.88
N ASP A 163 -8.38 -21.98 32.93
CA ASP A 163 -7.74 -23.03 33.74
C ASP A 163 -8.53 -23.16 35.04
N SER A 164 -9.29 -24.25 35.18
CA SER A 164 -9.25 -25.20 36.31
C SER A 164 -10.47 -26.14 36.28
N LEU A 165 -10.19 -27.42 35.96
CA LEU A 165 -10.57 -28.69 36.65
C LEU A 165 -11.97 -28.72 37.32
N ASP A 166 -12.81 -29.74 37.15
CA ASP A 166 -12.47 -31.15 37.32
C ASP A 166 -13.55 -32.10 36.76
N GLN A 167 -13.11 -33.32 36.54
CA GLN A 167 -13.83 -34.43 35.94
C GLN A 167 -14.72 -35.13 36.98
N THR A 168 -16.02 -35.32 36.71
CA THR A 168 -16.80 -36.42 37.31
C THR A 168 -17.85 -36.91 36.33
N ASN A 169 -17.81 -38.21 36.13
CA ASN A 169 -18.50 -38.99 35.13
C ASN A 169 -19.64 -39.71 35.86
N GLU A 170 -20.90 -39.46 35.53
CA GLU A 170 -22.00 -40.36 35.93
C GLU A 170 -23.00 -40.59 34.80
N LEU A 171 -23.42 -41.85 34.77
CA LEU A 171 -24.07 -42.60 33.71
C LEU A 171 -25.59 -42.36 33.66
N ALA A 172 -26.12 -42.62 32.46
CA ALA A 172 -27.36 -43.34 32.18
C ALA A 172 -28.67 -42.57 31.85
N THR A 173 -29.20 -43.01 30.69
CA THR A 173 -30.61 -43.37 30.39
C THR A 173 -31.67 -42.31 30.06
N THR A 174 -32.03 -42.31 28.77
CA THR A 174 -33.38 -42.63 28.22
C THR A 174 -34.52 -41.59 28.30
N SER A 175 -35.23 -41.52 27.15
CA SER A 175 -36.59 -40.98 26.86
C SER A 175 -36.70 -39.47 26.54
N THR A 176 -37.00 -39.09 25.30
CA THR A 176 -38.33 -39.02 24.62
C THR A 176 -39.22 -37.87 25.12
N SER A 177 -39.38 -36.81 24.31
CA SER A 177 -40.67 -36.22 23.90
C SER A 177 -40.52 -34.80 23.30
N THR A 178 -41.00 -34.63 22.07
CA THR A 178 -41.62 -33.40 21.54
C THR A 178 -43.10 -33.36 22.01
N PRO A 179 -43.95 -32.36 21.67
CA PRO A 179 -43.82 -30.91 21.44
C PRO A 179 -44.95 -30.09 22.17
N LYS A 180 -44.97 -28.74 22.02
CA LYS A 180 -46.13 -27.80 21.86
C LYS A 180 -45.85 -26.44 22.52
N LEU A 181 -46.02 -25.24 21.93
CA LEU A 181 -47.13 -24.55 21.22
C LEU A 181 -48.27 -24.05 22.14
N SER A 182 -48.27 -22.74 22.43
CA SER A 182 -49.43 -21.82 22.61
C SER A 182 -48.88 -20.46 23.07
N ASP A 183 -48.96 -19.34 22.34
CA ASP A 183 -50.13 -18.56 21.89
C ASP A 183 -50.69 -17.60 22.96
N THR A 184 -51.28 -16.49 22.49
CA THR A 184 -51.93 -15.33 23.15
C THR A 184 -51.06 -14.06 23.14
N SER A 185 -51.14 -13.14 22.16
CA SER A 185 -52.25 -12.30 21.65
C SER A 185 -52.52 -11.02 22.45
N GLN A 186 -52.52 -9.90 21.69
CA GLN A 186 -53.26 -8.63 21.87
C GLN A 186 -52.71 -7.67 22.95
N GLU A 187 -52.72 -6.35 22.81
CA GLU A 187 -53.64 -5.41 22.12
C GLU A 187 -52.84 -4.09 21.94
N GLU A 188 -52.75 -3.46 20.76
CA GLU A 188 -53.62 -2.33 20.32
C GLU A 188 -53.51 -1.06 21.21
N ILE A 189 -53.51 0.20 20.76
CA ILE A 189 -53.62 0.85 19.45
C ILE A 189 -53.45 2.38 19.68
N LYS A 190 -53.07 3.13 18.62
CA LYS A 190 -53.41 4.55 18.32
C LYS A 190 -52.94 5.66 19.31
N ARG A 191 -52.73 6.92 18.93
CA ARG A 191 -53.11 7.78 17.79
C ARG A 191 -52.24 9.05 17.88
N GLU A 192 -51.65 9.53 16.79
CA GLU A 192 -52.13 10.70 15.99
C GLU A 192 -51.68 12.07 16.51
N ARG A 193 -50.68 12.66 15.85
CA ARG A 193 -50.78 13.87 15.03
C ARG A 193 -49.51 14.09 14.22
#